data_AF-A0A7J6XB86-F1
#
_entry.id   AF-A0A7J6XB86-F1
#
_cell.length_a   1.000
_cell.length_b   1.000
_cell.length_c   1.000
_cell.angle_alpha   90.00
_cell.angle_beta   90.00
_cell.angle_gamma   90.00
#
_symmetry.space_group_name_H-M   'P 1'
#
loop_
_entity.id
_entity.type
_entity.pdbx_description
1 polymer ?
#
loop_
_entity_poly.entity_id
_entity_poly.type
_entity_poly.pdbx_seq_one_letter_code
_entity_poly.pdbx_strand_id
1 'polypeptide(L)'
;MNSDIPMGSQQLGIHWVKFGYSSIEKQIQRLPVYKYRNAILYLVETHATTIVVGETGSGKTTQIPQYLKEDGWAEGGRVIACTQPRRLAVQPVASRVAEEMGVKLGEEVGYIIRFEDLTKPVGAYLLFPVSMLFHYLALLVHQFVQIFVAS
;
A
#
# COMPACT_ATOMS: atom_id res chain seq x y z
N MET A 1 -5.04 39.22 44.45
CA MET A 1 -4.23 39.99 43.49
C MET A 1 -4.32 39.28 42.15
N ASN A 2 -4.95 39.95 41.18
CA ASN A 2 -5.00 39.63 39.75
C ASN A 2 -3.59 39.25 39.21
N SER A 3 -3.42 38.53 38.11
CA SER A 3 -4.01 38.79 36.78
C SER A 3 -3.74 37.67 35.76
N ASP A 4 -4.78 37.32 35.00
CA ASP A 4 -4.83 37.16 33.53
C ASP A 4 -4.05 36.06 32.77
N ILE A 5 -4.81 35.48 31.83
CA ILE A 5 -4.58 34.39 30.86
C ILE A 5 -3.82 34.95 29.62
N PRO A 6 -3.21 34.11 28.74
CA PRO A 6 -3.98 33.74 27.55
C PRO A 6 -3.79 32.30 27.05
N MET A 7 -4.81 31.88 26.30
CA MET A 7 -4.98 30.65 25.53
C MET A 7 -3.80 30.29 24.62
N GLY A 8 -3.44 29.00 24.61
CA GLY A 8 -2.58 28.38 23.60
C GLY A 8 -3.00 26.93 23.36
N SER A 9 -3.83 26.72 22.33
CA SER A 9 -4.05 25.48 21.57
C SER A 9 -3.70 24.16 22.27
N GLN A 10 -4.65 23.58 23.01
CA GLN A 10 -4.58 22.17 23.36
C GLN A 10 -4.68 21.36 22.06
N GLN A 11 -3.52 20.85 21.68
CA GLN A 11 -3.29 19.92 20.59
C GLN A 11 -4.31 18.79 20.67
N LEU A 12 -5.16 18.65 19.65
CA LEU A 12 -6.10 17.55 19.52
C LEU A 12 -5.30 16.25 19.51
N GLY A 13 -5.18 15.65 20.69
CA GLY A 13 -4.66 14.30 20.85
C GLY A 13 -5.59 13.37 20.10
N ILE A 14 -5.26 13.06 18.85
CA ILE A 14 -5.86 11.96 18.11
C ILE A 14 -5.39 10.71 18.84
N HIS A 15 -6.17 10.31 19.84
CA HIS A 15 -5.98 9.07 20.57
C HIS A 15 -6.32 7.95 19.59
N TRP A 16 -5.29 7.44 18.91
CA TRP A 16 -5.40 6.24 18.08
C TRP A 16 -5.84 5.09 18.99
N VAL A 17 -7.14 4.82 19.02
CA VAL A 17 -7.69 3.65 19.68
C VAL A 17 -7.02 2.45 19.04
N LYS A 18 -6.16 1.75 19.80
CA LYS A 18 -5.53 0.48 19.39
C LYS A 18 -6.63 -0.59 19.26
N PHE A 19 -7.41 -0.55 18.18
CA PHE A 19 -8.31 -1.65 17.83
C PHE A 19 -7.45 -2.86 17.45
N GLY A 20 -7.71 -3.98 18.13
CA GLY A 20 -6.80 -5.13 18.22
C GLY A 20 -6.34 -5.69 16.88
N TYR A 21 -5.02 -5.80 16.72
CA TYR A 21 -4.32 -6.49 15.64
C TYR A 21 -4.90 -7.89 15.34
N SER A 22 -5.34 -8.61 16.38
CA SER A 22 -5.94 -9.94 16.27
C SER A 22 -7.28 -9.99 15.49
N SER A 23 -7.96 -8.85 15.32
CA SER A 23 -9.19 -8.76 14.52
C SER A 23 -8.89 -8.57 13.02
N ILE A 24 -7.82 -7.83 12.69
CA ILE A 24 -7.41 -7.54 11.32
C ILE A 24 -6.82 -8.80 10.66
N GLU A 25 -5.97 -9.54 11.37
CA GLU A 25 -5.42 -10.81 10.88
C GLU A 25 -6.52 -11.82 10.53
N LYS A 26 -7.57 -11.92 11.37
CA LYS A 26 -8.73 -12.77 11.09
C LYS A 26 -9.54 -12.28 9.88
N GLN A 27 -9.60 -10.98 9.62
CA GLN A 27 -10.21 -10.44 8.41
C GLN A 27 -9.40 -10.79 7.17
N ILE A 28 -8.07 -10.67 7.25
CA ILE A 28 -7.14 -11.01 6.17
C ILE A 28 -7.25 -12.49 5.79
N GLN A 29 -7.26 -13.39 6.77
CA GLN A 29 -7.38 -14.85 6.53
C GLN A 29 -8.70 -15.26 5.88
N ARG A 30 -9.75 -14.42 5.99
CA ARG A 30 -11.05 -14.65 5.33
C ARG A 30 -11.05 -14.22 3.86
N LEU A 31 -10.09 -13.42 3.42
CA LEU A 31 -10.04 -12.96 2.04
C LEU A 31 -9.75 -14.13 1.10
N PRO A 32 -10.48 -14.27 -0.02
CA PRO A 32 -10.28 -15.35 -0.97
C PRO A 32 -8.83 -15.48 -1.47
N VAL A 33 -8.13 -14.35 -1.63
CA VAL A 33 -6.73 -14.32 -2.11
C VAL A 33 -5.74 -15.02 -1.15
N TYR A 34 -6.06 -15.11 0.14
CA TYR A 34 -5.17 -15.72 1.15
C TYR A 34 -4.86 -17.18 0.83
N LYS A 35 -5.86 -17.94 0.34
CA LYS A 35 -5.71 -19.34 -0.04
C LYS A 35 -4.76 -19.56 -1.22
N TYR A 36 -4.57 -18.52 -2.04
CA TYR A 36 -3.76 -18.57 -3.25
C TYR A 36 -2.39 -17.92 -3.08
N ARG A 37 -2.01 -17.47 -1.87
CA ARG A 37 -0.74 -16.78 -1.59
C ARG A 37 0.47 -17.48 -2.23
N ASN A 38 0.67 -18.76 -1.93
CA ASN A 38 1.85 -19.49 -2.41
C ASN A 38 1.82 -19.70 -3.94
N ALA A 39 0.64 -19.90 -4.53
CA ALA A 39 0.50 -20.03 -5.97
C ALA A 39 0.84 -18.72 -6.68
N ILE A 40 0.42 -17.58 -6.12
CA ILE A 40 0.73 -16.25 -6.67
C ILE A 40 2.23 -15.98 -6.61
N LEU A 41 2.88 -16.24 -5.47
CA LEU A 41 4.33 -16.06 -5.32
C LEU A 41 5.11 -16.91 -6.31
N TYR A 42 4.77 -18.19 -6.42
CA TYR A 42 5.39 -19.09 -7.40
C TYR A 42 5.23 -18.59 -8.85
N LEU A 43 4.04 -18.12 -9.23
CA LEU A 43 3.79 -17.60 -10.56
C LEU A 43 4.60 -16.32 -10.85
N VAL A 44 4.69 -15.42 -9.88
CA VAL A 44 5.46 -14.16 -10.01
C VAL A 44 6.97 -14.44 -10.07
N GLU A 45 7.47 -15.44 -9.35
CA GLU A 45 8.88 -15.86 -9.43
C GLU A 45 9.21 -16.54 -10.75
N THR A 46 8.29 -17.34 -11.29
CA THR A 46 8.52 -18.13 -12.51
C THR A 46 8.28 -17.31 -13.79
N HIS A 47 7.40 -16.32 -13.76
CA HIS A 47 6.98 -15.56 -14.94
C HIS A 47 7.22 -14.06 -14.76
N ALA A 48 7.88 -13.45 -15.74
CA ALA A 48 8.11 -12.00 -15.77
C ALA A 48 6.82 -11.18 -15.69
N THR A 49 5.69 -11.72 -16.20
CA THR A 49 4.37 -11.09 -16.15
C THR A 49 3.33 -12.10 -15.68
N THR A 50 2.60 -11.76 -14.62
CA THR A 50 1.50 -12.57 -14.07
C THR A 50 0.22 -11.74 -14.02
N ILE A 51 -0.87 -12.30 -14.55
CA ILE A 51 -2.20 -11.68 -14.51
C ILE A 51 -3.03 -12.39 -13.44
N VAL A 52 -3.48 -11.63 -12.44
CA VAL A 52 -4.32 -12.16 -11.34
C VAL A 52 -5.73 -11.61 -11.49
N VAL A 53 -6.68 -12.51 -11.73
CA VAL A 53 -8.11 -12.19 -11.86
C VAL A 53 -8.86 -12.65 -10.62
N GLY A 54 -9.79 -11.84 -10.13
CA GLY A 54 -10.71 -12.21 -9.06
C GLY A 54 -11.74 -11.13 -8.80
N GLU A 55 -12.78 -11.42 -8.04
CA GLU A 55 -13.88 -10.46 -7.77
C GLU A 55 -13.42 -9.23 -6.97
N THR A 56 -14.16 -8.12 -7.08
CA THR A 56 -13.91 -6.94 -6.24
C THR A 56 -14.12 -7.30 -4.77
N GLY A 57 -13.23 -6.83 -3.88
CA GLY A 57 -13.27 -7.19 -2.45
C GLY A 57 -12.56 -8.51 -2.11
N SER A 58 -11.98 -9.22 -3.09
CA SER A 58 -11.23 -10.45 -2.83
C SER A 58 -9.87 -10.26 -2.15
N GLY A 59 -9.44 -9.01 -1.97
CA GLY A 59 -8.18 -8.65 -1.31
C GLY A 59 -6.97 -8.44 -2.23
N LYS A 60 -7.13 -8.49 -3.57
CA LYS A 60 -6.00 -8.42 -4.52
C LYS A 60 -5.08 -7.22 -4.29
N THR A 61 -5.65 -6.02 -4.32
CA THR A 61 -4.91 -4.75 -4.24
C THR A 61 -4.22 -4.55 -2.90
N THR A 62 -4.80 -5.04 -1.80
CA THR A 62 -4.24 -4.85 -0.46
C THR A 62 -3.23 -5.94 -0.13
N GLN A 63 -3.48 -7.20 -0.50
CA GLN A 63 -2.72 -8.35 0.00
C GLN A 63 -1.59 -8.82 -0.91
N ILE A 64 -1.77 -8.82 -2.24
CA ILE A 64 -0.72 -9.29 -3.17
C ILE A 64 0.59 -8.53 -2.98
N PRO A 65 0.60 -7.18 -2.85
CA PRO A 65 1.83 -6.44 -2.62
C PRO A 65 2.51 -6.85 -1.32
N GLN A 66 1.72 -7.10 -0.26
CA GLN A 66 2.23 -7.54 1.05
C GLN A 66 2.95 -8.87 0.93
N TYR A 67 2.39 -9.83 0.20
CA TYR A 67 3.03 -11.13 -0.02
C TYR A 67 4.37 -10.99 -0.74
N LEU A 68 4.47 -10.12 -1.75
CA LEU A 68 5.73 -9.89 -2.46
C LEU A 68 6.80 -9.28 -1.56
N LYS A 69 6.42 -8.33 -0.70
CA LYS A 69 7.37 -7.76 0.27
C LYS A 69 7.85 -8.82 1.25
N GLU A 70 6.94 -9.61 1.81
CA GLU A 70 7.26 -10.71 2.73
C GLU A 70 8.20 -11.75 2.09
N ASP A 71 8.12 -11.92 0.77
CA ASP A 71 8.93 -12.82 -0.04
C ASP A 71 10.23 -12.16 -0.56
N GLY A 72 10.57 -10.96 -0.07
CA GLY A 72 11.85 -10.30 -0.35
C GLY A 72 11.92 -9.49 -1.65
N TRP A 73 10.79 -9.28 -2.35
CA TRP A 73 10.77 -8.53 -3.61
C TRP A 73 11.07 -7.04 -3.44
N ALA A 74 10.91 -6.50 -2.22
CA ALA A 74 11.30 -5.13 -1.87
C ALA A 74 12.73 -5.02 -1.31
N GLU A 75 13.50 -6.12 -1.25
CA GLU A 75 14.89 -6.09 -0.79
C GLU A 75 15.83 -5.52 -1.86
N GLY A 76 17.02 -5.06 -1.42
CA GLY A 76 18.04 -4.53 -2.31
C GLY A 76 17.70 -3.17 -2.91
N GLY A 77 16.84 -2.39 -2.24
CA GLY A 77 16.40 -1.06 -2.72
C GLY A 77 15.31 -1.12 -3.80
N ARG A 78 14.73 -2.30 -4.06
CA ARG A 78 13.60 -2.47 -4.97
C ARG A 78 12.31 -1.96 -4.32
N VAL A 79 11.35 -1.58 -5.17
CA VAL A 79 10.09 -0.93 -4.77
C VAL A 79 8.94 -1.66 -5.42
N ILE A 80 7.88 -1.94 -4.65
CA ILE A 80 6.66 -2.56 -5.16
C ILE A 80 5.67 -1.45 -5.53
N ALA A 81 5.41 -1.31 -6.83
CA ALA A 81 4.46 -0.33 -7.35
C ALA A 81 3.11 -0.96 -7.64
N CYS A 82 2.04 -0.33 -7.17
CA CYS A 82 0.65 -0.75 -7.40
C CYS A 82 -0.12 0.39 -8.05
N THR A 83 -0.71 0.16 -9.22
CA THR A 83 -1.48 1.21 -9.89
C THR A 83 -2.96 1.11 -9.55
N GLN A 84 -3.60 2.24 -9.25
CA GLN A 84 -5.04 2.35 -9.08
C GLN A 84 -5.65 3.18 -10.23
N PRO A 85 -6.73 2.73 -10.87
CA PRO A 85 -7.37 3.51 -11.93
C PRO A 85 -8.05 4.78 -11.41
N ARG A 86 -8.43 4.81 -10.12
CA ARG A 86 -9.14 5.94 -9.50
C ARG A 86 -8.22 6.66 -8.51
N ARG A 87 -7.98 7.96 -8.75
CA ARG A 87 -7.20 8.83 -7.85
C ARG A 87 -7.71 8.78 -6.40
N LEU A 88 -9.03 8.84 -6.20
CA LEU A 88 -9.65 8.81 -4.88
C LEU A 88 -9.48 7.49 -4.14
N ALA A 89 -9.09 6.41 -4.83
CA ALA A 89 -8.81 5.11 -4.21
C ALA A 89 -7.36 4.99 -3.72
N VAL A 90 -6.44 5.84 -4.19
CA VAL A 90 -5.00 5.73 -3.88
C VAL A 90 -4.74 5.93 -2.38
N GLN A 91 -5.21 7.05 -1.82
CA GLN A 91 -5.03 7.39 -0.41
C GLN A 91 -5.69 6.39 0.56
N PRO A 92 -6.98 6.00 0.41
CA PRO A 92 -7.61 5.05 1.32
C PRO A 92 -6.98 3.65 1.23
N VAL A 93 -6.55 3.21 0.04
CA VAL A 93 -5.83 1.94 -0.10
C VAL A 93 -4.46 2.00 0.60
N ALA A 94 -3.70 3.09 0.41
CA ALA A 94 -2.41 3.26 1.07
C ALA A 94 -2.55 3.31 2.60
N SER A 95 -3.53 4.06 3.12
CA SER A 95 -3.83 4.10 4.55
C SER A 95 -4.19 2.72 5.09
N ARG A 96 -5.04 1.98 4.35
CA ARG A 96 -5.45 0.64 4.75
C ARG A 96 -4.28 -0.34 4.80
N VAL A 97 -3.41 -0.33 3.80
CA VAL A 97 -2.22 -1.19 3.76
C VAL A 97 -1.22 -0.81 4.86
N ALA A 98 -1.07 0.47 5.17
CA ALA A 98 -0.25 0.93 6.29
C ALA A 98 -0.78 0.42 7.64
N GLU A 99 -2.10 0.51 7.85
CA GLU A 99 -2.77 -0.04 9.03
C GLU A 99 -2.61 -1.57 9.14
N GLU A 100 -2.79 -2.30 8.03
CA GLU A 100 -2.66 -3.76 7.98
C GLU A 100 -1.23 -4.23 8.32
N MET A 101 -0.21 -3.48 7.90
CA MET A 101 1.19 -3.78 8.25
C MET A 101 1.64 -3.15 9.57
N GLY A 102 0.80 -2.38 10.25
CA GLY A 102 1.15 -1.69 11.49
C GLY A 102 2.24 -0.62 11.33
N VAL A 103 2.40 -0.05 10.12
CA VAL A 103 3.39 0.98 9.80
C VAL A 103 2.75 2.35 9.65
N LYS A 104 3.54 3.41 9.79
CA LYS A 104 3.05 4.76 9.55
C LYS A 104 3.00 5.05 8.05
N LEU A 105 1.88 5.60 7.58
CA LEU A 105 1.73 6.06 6.20
C LEU A 105 2.79 7.14 5.88
N GLY A 106 3.44 7.01 4.73
CA GLY A 106 4.59 7.80 4.31
C GLY A 106 5.94 7.23 4.74
N GLU A 107 5.99 6.06 5.40
CA GLU A 107 7.25 5.37 5.70
C GLU A 107 7.45 4.19 4.76
N GLU A 108 7.12 2.99 5.20
CA GLU A 108 7.20 1.79 4.36
C GLU A 108 6.06 1.72 3.33
N VAL A 109 4.95 2.42 3.55
CA VAL A 109 3.84 2.55 2.60
C VAL A 109 3.69 3.99 2.22
N GLY A 110 3.68 4.27 0.92
CA GLY A 110 3.46 5.61 0.40
C GLY A 110 2.48 5.64 -0.76
N TYR A 111 2.16 6.85 -1.19
CA TYR A 111 1.42 7.06 -2.41
C TYR A 111 1.87 8.32 -3.12
N ILE A 112 1.66 8.34 -4.44
CA ILE A 112 1.93 9.49 -5.28
C ILE A 112 0.68 9.73 -6.12
N ILE A 113 0.05 10.88 -5.90
CA ILE A 113 -1.01 11.40 -6.76
C ILE A 113 -0.58 12.75 -7.32
N ARG A 114 -1.29 13.24 -8.33
CA ARG A 114 -0.98 14.55 -8.90
C ARG A 114 -1.03 15.63 -7.81
N PHE A 115 0.08 16.34 -7.65
CA PHE A 115 0.30 17.40 -6.66
C PHE A 115 0.44 16.96 -5.20
N GLU A 116 0.58 15.65 -4.95
CA GLU A 116 0.79 15.14 -3.59
C GLU A 116 1.65 13.88 -3.63
N ASP A 117 2.83 13.97 -3.01
CA ASP A 117 3.80 12.89 -2.90
C ASP A 117 4.05 12.62 -1.41
N LEU A 118 3.66 11.43 -0.96
CA LEU A 118 3.86 10.99 0.41
C LEU A 118 4.63 9.67 0.37
N THR A 119 5.91 9.76 0.03
CA THR A 119 6.80 8.60 -0.09
C THR A 119 8.14 8.84 0.59
N LYS A 120 8.77 7.75 1.03
CA LYS A 120 10.17 7.73 1.45
C LYS A 120 10.95 6.80 0.51
N PRO A 121 12.25 7.07 0.28
CA PRO A 121 13.04 6.36 -0.73
C PRO A 121 13.40 4.89 -0.37
N VAL A 122 12.99 4.36 0.79
CA VAL A 122 13.46 3.05 1.27
C VAL A 122 12.29 2.09 1.48
N GLY A 123 12.27 1.00 0.68
CA GLY A 123 11.37 -0.15 0.89
C GLY A 123 9.88 0.12 0.67
N ALA A 124 9.53 1.16 -0.08
CA ALA A 124 8.18 1.69 -0.14
C ALA A 124 7.23 0.87 -1.03
N TYR A 125 5.96 0.79 -0.63
CA TYR A 125 4.85 0.58 -1.56
C TYR A 125 4.49 1.90 -2.22
N LEU A 126 4.37 1.91 -3.54
CA LEU A 126 3.97 3.11 -4.27
C LEU A 126 2.64 2.90 -4.97
N LEU A 127 1.60 3.56 -4.48
CA LEU A 127 0.30 3.60 -5.15
C LEU A 127 0.21 4.80 -6.10
N PHE A 128 -0.01 4.54 -7.38
CA PHE A 128 -0.09 5.57 -8.42
C PHE A 128 -1.44 5.56 -9.15
N PRO A 129 -2.00 6.71 -9.53
CA PRO A 129 -3.04 6.76 -10.54
C PRO A 129 -2.47 6.40 -11.92
N VAL A 130 -3.22 5.66 -12.73
CA VAL A 130 -2.79 5.16 -14.06
C VAL A 130 -2.26 6.28 -14.98
N SER A 131 -2.74 7.51 -14.85
CA SER A 131 -2.25 8.68 -15.62
C SER A 131 -0.83 9.13 -15.27
N MET A 132 -0.36 8.87 -14.04
CA MET A 132 1.01 9.16 -13.60
C MET A 132 1.98 8.08 -14.07
N LEU A 133 1.47 6.85 -14.29
CA LEU A 133 2.28 5.77 -14.83
C LEU A 133 2.84 6.12 -16.20
N PHE A 134 2.03 6.66 -17.13
CA PHE A 134 2.51 7.04 -18.46
C PHE A 134 3.64 8.09 -18.45
N HIS A 135 3.65 9.01 -17.48
CA HIS A 135 4.73 9.98 -17.34
C HIS A 135 6.02 9.37 -16.75
N TYR A 136 5.89 8.40 -15.85
CA TYR A 136 7.03 7.74 -15.19
C TYR A 136 7.56 6.50 -15.94
N LEU A 137 6.72 5.80 -16.72
CA LEU A 137 7.10 4.60 -17.48
C LEU A 137 8.13 4.92 -18.57
N ALA A 138 8.18 6.16 -19.05
CA ALA A 138 9.22 6.62 -19.98
C ALA A 138 10.62 6.61 -19.36
N LEU A 139 10.76 6.52 -18.03
CA LEU A 139 12.05 6.60 -17.33
C LEU A 139 12.53 5.29 -16.68
N LEU A 140 11.67 4.30 -16.44
CA LEU A 140 12.02 3.15 -15.60
C LEU A 140 11.38 1.83 -16.07
N VAL A 141 11.72 1.35 -17.26
CA VAL A 141 11.23 0.05 -17.77
C VAL A 141 12.00 -1.16 -17.19
N HIS A 142 13.09 -0.95 -16.44
CA HIS A 142 14.00 -2.06 -16.06
C HIS A 142 13.82 -2.69 -14.67
N GLN A 143 12.91 -2.22 -13.80
CA GLN A 143 12.85 -2.71 -12.41
C GLN A 143 11.46 -3.00 -11.81
N PHE A 144 10.38 -2.94 -12.59
CA PHE A 144 9.03 -3.15 -12.03
C PHE A 144 8.45 -4.52 -12.36
N VAL A 145 8.04 -5.26 -11.33
CA VAL A 145 7.12 -6.40 -11.45
C VAL A 145 5.73 -5.84 -11.71
N GLN A 146 5.27 -5.93 -12.96
CA GLN A 146 4.01 -5.33 -13.37
C GLN A 146 2.85 -6.30 -13.11
N ILE A 147 2.36 -6.34 -11.87
CA ILE A 147 1.12 -7.09 -11.56
C ILE A 147 -0.08 -6.25 -11.96
N PHE A 148 -0.70 -6.63 -13.07
CA PHE A 148 -1.99 -6.08 -13.46
C PHE A 148 -3.10 -6.73 -12.64
N VAL A 149 -3.61 -5.98 -11.65
CA VAL A 149 -4.83 -6.32 -10.93
C VAL A 149 -6.02 -5.85 -11.76
N ALA A 150 -6.62 -6.76 -12.52
CA ALA A 150 -7.88 -6.51 -13.19
C ALA A 150 -9.04 -6.79 -12.21
N SER A 151 -9.99 -5.86 -12.15
CA SER A 151 -11.27 -5.98 -11.43
C SER A 151 -12.40 -6.22 -12.41
#